data_AF-K9RT87-F1
#
_entry.id   AF-K9RT87-F1
#
_cell.length_a   1.000
_cell.length_b   1.000
_cell.length_c   1.000
_cell.angle_alpha   90.00
_cell.angle_beta   90.00
_cell.angle_gamma   90.00
#
_symmetry.space_group_name_H-M   'P 1'
#
loop_
_entity.id
_entity.type
_entity.pdbx_description
1 polymer ?
#
loop_
_entity_poly.entity_id
_entity_poly.type
_entity_poly.pdbx_seq_one_letter_code
_entity_poly.pdbx_strand_id
1 'polypeptide(L)'
;MLQIKDTGWSEKEKAVAQASLKLAREREIASLMLEVSHQANGVTTLDDLWKLHDFLSARRYDIEGKYEDEYSVLIFVLARLVKEGWLLVEELKGLEEDKLTKVTVLARM
;
A
#
# COMPACT_ATOMS: atom_id res chain seq x y z
N MET A 1 -4.29 -29.07 -16.52
CA MET A 1 -5.60 -28.40 -16.47
C MET A 1 -5.50 -27.37 -15.34
N LEU A 2 -5.30 -26.10 -15.68
CA LEU A 2 -5.20 -25.03 -14.68
C LEU A 2 -6.61 -24.73 -14.18
N GLN A 3 -6.93 -25.12 -12.94
CA GLN A 3 -8.11 -24.62 -12.25
C GLN A 3 -7.91 -23.11 -12.06
N ILE A 4 -8.54 -22.31 -12.91
CA ILE A 4 -8.74 -20.90 -12.64
C ILE A 4 -9.71 -20.87 -11.46
N LYS A 5 -9.20 -20.68 -10.24
CA LYS A 5 -10.04 -20.23 -9.13
C LYS A 5 -10.70 -18.95 -9.61
N ASP A 6 -12.01 -18.97 -9.71
CA ASP A 6 -12.79 -17.79 -10.04
C ASP A 6 -12.64 -16.82 -8.87
N THR A 7 -11.73 -15.86 -9.04
CA THR A 7 -11.41 -14.87 -8.00
C THR A 7 -12.43 -13.74 -8.00
N GLY A 8 -13.35 -13.69 -8.97
CA GLY A 8 -14.22 -12.53 -9.21
C GLY A 8 -13.49 -11.30 -9.78
N TRP A 9 -12.23 -11.47 -10.20
CA TRP A 9 -11.40 -10.45 -10.82
C TRP A 9 -11.14 -10.80 -12.29
N SER A 10 -11.53 -9.91 -13.19
CA SER A 10 -11.16 -10.00 -14.60
C SER A 10 -9.68 -9.65 -14.81
N GLU A 11 -9.08 -10.11 -15.91
CA GLU A 11 -7.67 -9.82 -16.22
C GLU A 11 -7.37 -8.31 -16.30
N LYS A 12 -8.35 -7.51 -16.76
CA LYS A 12 -8.23 -6.05 -16.78
C LYS A 12 -8.15 -5.49 -15.36
N GLU A 13 -8.99 -5.96 -14.45
CA GLU A 13 -9.01 -5.50 -13.07
C GLU A 13 -7.75 -5.92 -12.30
N LYS A 14 -7.25 -7.14 -12.56
CA LYS A 14 -5.97 -7.61 -12.03
C LYS A 14 -4.82 -6.69 -12.44
N ALA A 15 -4.75 -6.34 -13.73
CA ALA A 15 -3.73 -5.44 -14.25
C ALA A 15 -3.81 -4.04 -13.61
N VAL A 16 -5.02 -3.50 -13.46
CA VAL A 16 -5.24 -2.22 -12.75
C VAL A 16 -4.76 -2.32 -11.31
N ALA A 17 -5.20 -3.33 -10.56
CA ALA A 17 -4.84 -3.47 -9.16
C ALA A 17 -3.33 -3.65 -8.96
N GLN A 18 -2.67 -4.48 -9.76
CA GLN A 18 -1.21 -4.66 -9.72
C GLN A 18 -0.46 -3.35 -10.01
N ALA A 19 -0.92 -2.57 -11.00
CA ALA A 19 -0.34 -1.27 -11.31
C ALA A 19 -0.53 -0.28 -10.15
N SER A 20 -1.71 -0.24 -9.54
CA SER A 20 -2.01 0.61 -8.37
C SER A 20 -1.19 0.23 -7.14
N LEU A 21 -1.03 -1.08 -6.85
CA LEU A 21 -0.18 -1.56 -5.76
C LEU A 21 1.29 -1.16 -5.96
N LYS A 22 1.80 -1.32 -7.20
CA LYS A 22 3.17 -0.91 -7.54
C LYS A 22 3.37 0.59 -7.37
N LEU A 23 2.45 1.40 -7.87
CA LEU A 23 2.51 2.86 -7.78
C LEU A 23 2.48 3.33 -6.31
N ALA A 24 1.56 2.79 -5.50
CA ALA A 24 1.46 3.12 -4.09
C ALA A 24 2.74 2.73 -3.33
N ARG A 25 3.31 1.55 -3.62
CA ARG A 25 4.58 1.11 -3.02
C ARG A 25 5.73 2.04 -3.37
N GLU A 26 5.85 2.45 -4.64
CA GLU A 26 6.88 3.38 -5.09
C GLU A 26 6.77 4.73 -4.36
N ARG A 27 5.55 5.26 -4.19
CA ARG A 27 5.30 6.50 -3.44
C ARG A 27 5.67 6.39 -1.97
N GLU A 28 5.24 5.31 -1.31
CA GLU A 28 5.55 5.11 0.10
C GLU A 28 7.05 4.94 0.35
N ILE A 29 7.74 4.16 -0.49
CA ILE A 29 9.19 4.00 -0.38
C ILE A 29 9.89 5.33 -0.62
N ALA A 30 9.50 6.11 -1.63
CA ALA A 30 10.10 7.42 -1.90
C ALA A 30 9.92 8.38 -0.70
N SER A 31 8.72 8.40 -0.10
CA SER A 31 8.44 9.20 1.10
C SER A 31 9.29 8.73 2.28
N LEU A 32 9.38 7.42 2.51
CA LEU A 32 10.18 6.84 3.59
C LEU A 32 11.67 7.19 3.43
N MET A 33 12.21 7.11 2.21
CA MET A 33 13.60 7.47 1.94
C MET A 33 13.90 8.93 2.27
N LEU A 34 12.99 9.85 1.95
CA LEU A 34 13.11 11.26 2.30
C LEU A 34 13.07 11.47 3.81
N GLU A 35 12.13 10.82 4.49
CA GLU A 35 11.96 10.92 5.93
C GLU A 35 13.18 10.37 6.69
N VAL A 36 13.67 9.19 6.31
CA VAL A 36 14.89 8.60 6.89
C VAL A 36 16.09 9.50 6.69
N SER A 37 16.27 10.06 5.50
CA SER A 37 17.38 10.98 5.21
C SER A 37 17.30 12.24 6.08
N HIS A 38 16.10 12.80 6.24
CA HIS A 38 15.86 13.95 7.11
C HIS A 38 16.16 13.64 8.59
N GLN A 39 15.65 12.52 9.11
CA GLN A 39 15.89 12.12 10.50
C GLN A 39 17.37 11.80 10.76
N ALA A 40 18.04 11.09 9.84
CA ALA A 40 19.46 10.74 9.95
C ALA A 40 20.36 12.00 10.03
N ASN A 41 20.05 13.05 9.27
CA ASN A 41 20.77 14.32 9.34
C ASN A 41 20.64 15.03 10.70
N GLY A 42 19.59 14.72 11.48
CA GLY A 42 19.35 15.28 12.81
C GLY A 42 19.97 14.47 13.95
N VAL A 43 20.60 13.31 13.68
CA VAL A 43 21.19 12.45 14.72
C VAL A 43 22.45 13.09 15.27
N THR A 44 22.41 13.49 16.54
CA THR A 44 23.59 14.06 17.24
C THR A 44 23.94 13.30 18.52
N THR A 45 23.03 12.46 19.00
CA THR A 45 23.19 11.67 20.22
C THR A 45 22.92 10.18 19.97
N LEU A 46 23.33 9.34 20.93
CA LEU A 46 23.03 7.91 20.90
C LEU A 46 21.51 7.66 20.99
N ASP A 47 20.78 8.47 21.74
CA ASP A 47 19.32 8.34 21.87
C ASP A 47 18.61 8.64 20.54
N ASP A 48 19.09 9.62 19.77
CA ASP A 48 18.54 9.91 18.43
C ASP A 48 18.78 8.75 17.47
N LEU A 49 19.95 8.10 17.57
CA LEU A 49 20.25 6.91 16.77
C LEU A 49 19.28 5.76 17.09
N TRP A 50 18.98 5.52 18.38
CA TRP A 50 18.03 4.48 18.77
C TRP A 50 16.60 4.81 18.34
N LYS A 51 16.18 6.08 18.41
CA LYS A 51 14.88 6.49 17.86
C LYS A 51 14.77 6.23 16.36
N LEU A 52 15.84 6.51 15.59
CA LEU A 52 15.87 6.20 14.16
C LEU A 52 15.80 4.68 13.90
N HIS A 53 16.49 3.88 14.70
CA HIS A 53 16.40 2.41 14.62
C HIS A 53 14.97 1.92 14.88
N ASP A 54 14.31 2.42 15.92
CA ASP A 54 12.97 1.99 16.30
C ASP A 54 11.95 2.41 15.25
N PHE A 55 12.10 3.62 14.71
CA PHE A 55 11.34 4.10 13.57
C PHE A 55 11.49 3.16 12.36
N LEU A 56 12.71 2.83 11.95
CA LEU A 56 12.96 1.92 10.83
C LEU A 56 12.39 0.52 11.07
N SER A 57 12.51 0.02 12.30
CA SER A 57 11.96 -1.29 12.70
C SER A 57 10.43 -1.31 12.59
N ALA A 58 9.76 -0.25 13.04
CA ALA A 58 8.31 -0.11 12.89
C ALA A 58 7.90 -0.02 11.41
N ARG A 59 8.56 0.83 10.62
CA ARG A 59 8.25 1.00 9.19
C ARG A 59 8.47 -0.26 8.37
N ARG A 60 9.48 -1.07 8.72
CA ARG A 60 9.70 -2.39 8.11
C ARG A 60 8.49 -3.30 8.31
N TYR A 61 8.03 -3.44 9.55
CA TYR A 61 6.86 -4.25 9.87
C TYR A 61 5.59 -3.74 9.17
N ASP A 62 5.41 -2.42 9.09
CA ASP A 62 4.25 -1.83 8.41
C ASP A 62 4.22 -2.12 6.90
N ILE A 63 5.39 -2.19 6.25
CA ILE A 63 5.50 -2.41 4.80
C ILE A 63 5.46 -3.91 4.49
N GLU A 64 6.04 -4.75 5.36
CA GLU A 64 5.92 -6.20 5.28
C GLU A 64 4.45 -6.62 5.41
N GLY A 65 3.90 -7.27 4.37
CA GLY A 65 2.50 -7.73 4.34
C GLY A 65 1.45 -6.67 3.93
N LYS A 66 1.80 -5.38 3.84
CA LYS A 66 0.84 -4.35 3.42
C LYS A 66 0.41 -4.45 1.96
N TYR A 67 1.32 -4.89 1.09
CA TYR A 67 1.12 -4.93 -0.36
C TYR A 67 0.84 -6.34 -0.87
N GLU A 68 0.07 -7.12 -0.11
CA GLU A 68 -0.41 -8.43 -0.53
C GLU A 68 -1.28 -8.30 -1.79
N ASP A 69 -0.95 -9.07 -2.82
CA ASP A 69 -1.69 -9.12 -4.09
C ASP A 69 -2.64 -10.33 -4.15
N GLU A 70 -2.88 -10.98 -3.00
CA GLU A 70 -3.87 -12.05 -2.91
C GLU A 70 -5.28 -11.48 -3.10
N TYR A 71 -5.97 -11.95 -4.14
CA TYR A 71 -7.28 -11.45 -4.56
C TYR A 71 -8.39 -11.55 -3.50
N SER A 72 -8.23 -12.42 -2.51
CA SER A 72 -9.17 -12.60 -1.38
C SER A 72 -9.19 -11.40 -0.44
N VAL A 73 -8.04 -10.71 -0.28
CA VAL A 73 -7.87 -9.56 0.63
C VAL A 73 -7.63 -8.24 -0.12
N LEU A 74 -7.46 -8.29 -1.43
CA LEU A 74 -7.06 -7.15 -2.27
C LEU A 74 -7.96 -5.91 -2.11
N ILE A 75 -9.27 -6.07 -1.92
CA ILE A 75 -10.18 -4.94 -1.65
C ILE A 75 -9.78 -4.17 -0.37
N PHE A 76 -9.42 -4.89 0.69
CA PHE A 76 -8.98 -4.29 1.95
C PHE A 76 -7.62 -3.61 1.81
N VAL A 77 -6.70 -4.23 1.05
CA VAL A 77 -5.39 -3.63 0.75
C VAL A 77 -5.56 -2.31 0.00
N LEU A 78 -6.37 -2.29 -1.08
CA LEU A 78 -6.63 -1.06 -1.84
C LEU A 78 -7.30 0.01 -0.97
N ALA A 79 -8.27 -0.37 -0.13
CA ALA A 79 -8.92 0.56 0.80
C ALA A 79 -7.94 1.15 1.82
N ARG A 80 -7.04 0.34 2.38
CA ARG A 80 -5.98 0.81 3.28
C ARG A 80 -5.07 1.81 2.59
N LEU A 81 -4.65 1.54 1.35
CA LEU A 81 -3.79 2.46 0.58
C LEU A 81 -4.48 3.79 0.26
N VAL A 82 -5.79 3.77 0.00
CA VAL A 82 -6.57 5.00 -0.17
C VAL A 82 -6.70 5.77 1.14
N LYS A 83 -7.00 5.07 2.25
CA LYS A 83 -7.10 5.68 3.58
C LYS A 83 -5.81 6.36 4.02
N GLU A 84 -4.68 5.74 3.74
CA GLU A 84 -3.35 6.26 4.07
C GLU A 84 -2.82 7.28 3.05
N GLY A 85 -3.56 7.55 1.96
CA GLY A 85 -3.20 8.55 0.96
C GLY A 85 -2.11 8.13 -0.03
N TRP A 86 -1.72 6.85 -0.05
CA TRP A 86 -0.76 6.32 -1.03
C TRP A 86 -1.37 6.13 -2.42
N LEU A 87 -2.70 6.06 -2.47
CA LEU A 87 -3.48 5.87 -3.69
C LEU A 87 -4.72 6.77 -3.66
N LEU A 88 -5.12 7.28 -4.82
CA LEU A 88 -6.39 7.98 -5.01
C LEU A 88 -7.42 7.02 -5.63
N VAL A 89 -8.71 7.23 -5.34
CA VAL A 89 -9.79 6.35 -5.88
C VAL A 89 -9.83 6.42 -7.41
N GLU A 90 -9.49 7.57 -7.99
CA GLU A 90 -9.41 7.80 -9.43
C GLU A 90 -8.35 6.93 -10.10
N GLU A 91 -7.31 6.52 -9.36
CA GLU A 91 -6.23 5.65 -9.83
C GLU A 91 -6.64 4.17 -9.86
N LEU A 92 -7.85 3.86 -9.39
CA LEU A 92 -8.49 2.54 -9.49
C LEU A 92 -9.47 2.46 -10.67
N LYS A 93 -9.54 3.49 -11.52
CA LYS A 93 -10.44 3.51 -12.68
C LYS A 93 -10.14 2.33 -13.60
N GLY A 94 -11.13 1.46 -13.76
CA GLY A 94 -11.00 0.20 -14.49
C GLY A 94 -11.41 -1.03 -13.68
N LEU A 95 -11.55 -0.87 -12.36
CA LEU A 95 -12.30 -1.78 -11.50
C LEU A 95 -13.81 -1.65 -11.72
N GLU A 96 -14.54 -2.73 -11.46
CA GLU A 96 -16.01 -2.68 -11.41
C GLU A 96 -16.52 -1.73 -10.33
N GLU A 97 -17.71 -1.17 -10.56
CA GLU A 97 -18.30 -0.12 -9.72
C GLU A 97 -18.58 -0.61 -8.29
N ASP A 98 -18.96 -1.87 -8.11
CA ASP A 98 -19.20 -2.45 -6.79
C ASP A 98 -17.88 -2.54 -5.98
N LYS A 99 -16.76 -2.89 -6.63
CA LYS A 99 -15.43 -2.95 -6.03
C LYS A 99 -14.94 -1.55 -5.66
N LEU A 100 -15.09 -0.57 -6.55
CA LEU A 100 -14.77 0.83 -6.27
C LEU A 100 -15.57 1.38 -5.08
N THR A 101 -16.86 1.04 -5.01
CA THR A 101 -17.73 1.43 -3.88
C THR A 101 -17.23 0.81 -2.58
N LYS A 102 -16.93 -0.49 -2.57
CA LYS A 102 -16.38 -1.19 -1.39
C LYS A 102 -15.09 -0.55 -0.91
N VAL A 103 -14.13 -0.30 -1.81
CA VAL A 103 -12.86 0.36 -1.48
C VAL A 103 -13.10 1.73 -0.87
N THR A 104 -13.97 2.55 -1.47
CA THR A 104 -14.26 3.91 -1.01
C THR A 104 -14.91 3.94 0.37
N VAL A 105 -15.83 3.00 0.64
CA VAL A 105 -16.48 2.88 1.96
C VAL A 105 -15.48 2.41 3.01
N LEU A 106 -14.71 1.35 2.73
CA LEU A 106 -13.72 0.81 3.66
C LEU A 106 -12.60 1.80 3.97
N ALA A 107 -12.22 2.66 3.02
CA ALA A 107 -11.20 3.68 3.24
C ALA A 107 -11.63 4.77 4.25
N ARG A 108 -12.93 4.90 4.53
CA ARG A 108 -13.48 5.89 5.47
C ARG A 108 -13.73 5.33 6.87
N MET A 109 -13.67 4.00 7.03
CA MET A 109 -13.74 3.31 8.32
C MET A 109 -12.36 3.34 8.99
#